data_AF-A0A8H7UMK2-F1
#
_entry.id   AF-A0A8H7UMK2-F1
#
_cell.length_a   1.000
_cell.length_b   1.000
_cell.length_c   1.000
_cell.angle_alpha   90.00
_cell.angle_beta   90.00
_cell.angle_gamma   90.00
#
_symmetry.space_group_name_H-M   'P 1'
#
loop_
_entity.id
_entity.type
_entity.pdbx_description
1 polymer ?
#
loop_
_entity_poly.entity_id
_entity_poly.type
_entity_poly.pdbx_seq_one_letter_code
_entity_poly.pdbx_strand_id
1 'polypeptide(L)'
;MKAVHYKSKVKEINLTPRVSRRLLGQAPEDISDLESLLDDNDRLRNVDVPERKVIIDATTGVWRGKKQHTGYLAEIPVPKCVSTPLTLASIGTTIWELGELETGEQRKKYWSGRGCMFRHPYPIGYKASKLAFDEVYTMTISKGETGPEFTVECERSGKVFKGATPTAPWTEACKRSKSQGTRVSGPLFYGFSDAITMKLLEEMEGYEEASRPEPVEEEEEDTSNDTKTS
;
A
#
# COMPACT_ATOMS: atom_id res chain seq x y z
N MET A 1 -37.69 32.56 -14.49
CA MET A 1 -36.70 31.66 -13.86
C MET A 1 -35.46 31.60 -14.75
N LYS A 2 -34.30 32.06 -14.29
CA LYS A 2 -33.04 32.02 -15.06
C LYS A 2 -32.34 30.68 -14.81
N ALA A 3 -32.14 29.90 -15.86
CA ALA A 3 -31.37 28.65 -15.80
C ALA A 3 -29.89 28.97 -15.59
N VAL A 4 -29.34 28.59 -14.43
CA VAL A 4 -27.91 28.70 -14.14
C VAL A 4 -27.20 27.57 -14.88
N HIS A 5 -26.57 27.89 -16.00
CA HIS A 5 -25.65 26.98 -16.69
C HIS A 5 -24.39 26.80 -15.83
N TYR A 6 -24.33 25.71 -15.06
CA TYR A 6 -23.13 25.34 -14.33
C TYR A 6 -22.11 24.74 -15.31
N LYS A 7 -21.16 25.56 -15.78
CA LYS A 7 -20.00 25.08 -16.53
C LYS A 7 -19.08 24.32 -15.56
N SER A 8 -19.20 23.00 -15.50
CA SER A 8 -18.22 22.15 -14.84
C SER A 8 -16.86 22.32 -15.53
N LYS A 9 -15.86 22.85 -14.82
CA LYS A 9 -14.48 22.92 -15.30
C LYS A 9 -13.92 21.49 -15.36
N VAL A 10 -13.78 20.96 -16.57
CA VAL A 10 -13.12 19.68 -16.84
C VAL A 10 -11.61 19.90 -16.78
N LYS A 11 -10.91 19.15 -15.94
CA LYS A 11 -9.44 19.10 -15.88
C LYS A 11 -8.99 17.72 -16.36
N GLU A 12 -8.09 17.68 -17.34
CA GLU A 12 -7.49 16.44 -17.87
C GLU A 12 -6.25 16.07 -17.05
N ILE A 13 -6.08 14.77 -16.73
CA ILE A 13 -4.86 14.23 -16.09
C ILE A 13 -4.37 13.04 -16.92
N ASN A 14 -3.05 13.01 -17.19
CA ASN A 14 -2.38 11.92 -17.89
C ASN A 14 -1.93 10.84 -16.92
N LEU A 15 -2.38 9.59 -17.12
CA LEU A 15 -1.96 8.42 -16.36
C LEU A 15 -1.16 7.47 -17.24
N THR A 16 0.01 7.02 -16.76
CA THR A 16 0.75 5.92 -17.38
C THR A 16 0.25 4.59 -16.82
N PRO A 17 -0.26 3.67 -17.66
CA PRO A 17 -0.68 2.35 -17.19
C PRO A 17 0.55 1.53 -16.80
N ARG A 18 0.47 0.88 -15.64
CA ARG A 18 1.59 0.11 -15.08
C ARG A 18 1.27 -1.39 -15.16
N VAL A 19 1.66 -2.05 -16.24
CA VAL A 19 1.64 -3.52 -16.32
C VAL A 19 2.93 -4.04 -15.69
N SER A 20 2.90 -4.39 -14.41
CA SER A 20 4.07 -4.97 -13.74
C SER A 20 3.90 -6.48 -13.59
N ARG A 21 4.88 -7.26 -14.07
CA ARG A 21 4.93 -8.73 -13.84
C ARG A 21 4.85 -9.11 -12.35
N ARG A 22 5.33 -8.23 -11.46
CA ARG A 22 5.18 -8.40 -10.00
C ARG A 22 3.73 -8.36 -9.51
N LEU A 23 2.87 -7.56 -10.16
CA LEU A 23 1.43 -7.52 -9.84
C LEU A 23 0.73 -8.83 -10.20
N LEU A 24 1.29 -9.58 -11.16
CA LEU A 24 0.79 -10.86 -11.64
C LEU A 24 1.40 -12.07 -10.91
N GLY A 25 2.33 -11.86 -9.97
CA GLY A 25 2.98 -12.97 -9.24
C GLY A 25 3.88 -13.86 -10.10
N GLN A 26 4.35 -13.36 -11.24
CA GLN A 26 5.23 -14.12 -12.15
C GLN A 26 6.68 -14.09 -11.65
N ALA A 27 7.35 -15.24 -11.71
CA ALA A 27 8.78 -15.36 -11.40
C ALA A 27 9.62 -14.57 -12.44
N PRO A 28 10.79 -14.01 -12.05
CA PRO A 28 11.77 -13.53 -13.01
C PRO A 28 12.31 -14.73 -13.83
N GLU A 29 12.52 -14.55 -15.13
CA GLU A 29 13.21 -15.55 -15.94
C GLU A 29 14.70 -15.63 -15.54
N ASP A 30 15.28 -16.83 -15.64
CA ASP A 30 16.69 -17.06 -15.42
C ASP A 30 17.52 -16.23 -16.40
N ILE A 31 18.42 -15.41 -15.86
CA ILE A 31 19.19 -14.38 -16.60
C ILE A 31 20.44 -14.99 -17.26
N SER A 32 20.46 -16.31 -17.48
CA SER A 32 21.66 -17.04 -17.94
C SER A 32 21.96 -16.91 -19.43
N ASP A 33 21.23 -16.08 -20.19
CA ASP A 33 21.50 -15.81 -21.63
C ASP A 33 21.28 -14.33 -22.01
N LEU A 34 21.72 -13.39 -21.15
CA LEU A 34 21.49 -11.95 -21.41
C LEU A 34 22.47 -11.30 -22.38
N GLU A 35 23.59 -11.95 -22.71
CA GLU A 35 24.58 -11.39 -23.67
C GLU A 35 24.28 -11.75 -25.14
N SER A 36 23.45 -12.77 -25.42
CA SER A 36 23.12 -13.19 -26.79
C SER A 36 21.79 -12.64 -27.33
N LEU A 37 21.00 -11.94 -26.50
CA LEU A 37 19.68 -11.38 -26.84
C LEU A 37 19.64 -9.85 -26.89
N LEU A 38 20.79 -9.18 -26.78
CA LEU A 38 20.91 -7.74 -27.05
C LEU A 38 20.97 -7.48 -28.56
N ASP A 39 19.98 -7.98 -29.30
CA ASP A 39 19.85 -7.79 -30.74
C ASP A 39 18.63 -6.89 -30.99
N ASP A 40 18.90 -5.59 -31.14
CA ASP A 40 18.13 -4.47 -31.73
C ASP A 40 16.61 -4.30 -31.42
N ASN A 41 15.96 -5.21 -30.71
CA ASN A 41 14.52 -5.23 -30.41
C ASN A 41 14.15 -4.52 -29.09
N ASP A 42 15.13 -4.23 -28.22
CA ASP A 42 14.87 -3.57 -26.93
C ASP A 42 14.76 -2.03 -27.03
N ARG A 43 14.97 -1.45 -28.22
CA ARG A 43 14.67 -0.04 -28.49
C ARG A 43 13.20 0.23 -28.83
N LEU A 44 12.38 -0.80 -29.07
CA LEU A 44 11.02 -0.62 -29.57
C LEU A 44 9.99 -1.52 -28.87
N ARG A 45 9.91 -1.48 -27.53
CA ARG A 45 8.67 -1.83 -26.80
C ARG A 45 8.41 -0.92 -25.60
N ASN A 46 8.62 0.38 -25.78
CA ASN A 46 7.61 1.31 -25.28
C ASN A 46 6.38 1.04 -26.14
N VAL A 47 5.55 0.06 -25.75
CA VAL A 47 4.21 -0.02 -26.31
C VAL A 47 3.61 1.36 -26.03
N ASP A 48 3.32 2.12 -27.08
CA ASP A 48 2.54 3.35 -27.00
C ASP A 48 1.17 2.95 -26.45
N VAL A 49 1.07 2.81 -25.13
CA VAL A 49 -0.20 2.58 -24.48
C VAL A 49 -0.91 3.91 -24.57
N PRO A 50 -2.04 3.99 -25.29
CA PRO A 50 -2.70 5.26 -25.54
C PRO A 50 -2.94 5.98 -24.22
N GLU A 51 -2.49 7.23 -24.15
CA GLU A 51 -2.68 8.09 -22.99
C GLU A 51 -4.16 8.08 -22.61
N ARG A 52 -4.47 7.53 -21.44
CA ARG A 52 -5.85 7.47 -20.99
C ARG A 52 -6.20 8.82 -20.35
N LYS A 53 -6.83 9.68 -21.15
CA LYS A 53 -7.42 10.93 -20.64
C LYS A 53 -8.55 10.58 -19.66
N VAL A 54 -8.35 10.90 -18.39
CA VAL A 54 -9.43 10.80 -17.40
C VAL A 54 -10.11 12.16 -17.29
N ILE A 55 -11.42 12.17 -17.56
CA ILE A 55 -12.27 13.35 -17.38
C ILE A 55 -12.61 13.45 -15.89
N ILE A 56 -12.17 14.52 -15.25
CA ILE A 56 -12.63 14.84 -13.89
C ILE A 56 -14.04 15.43 -14.01
N ASP A 57 -15.02 14.67 -13.54
CA ASP A 57 -16.43 15.06 -13.51
C ASP A 57 -16.93 15.36 -12.09
N ALA A 58 -18.25 15.47 -11.91
CA ALA A 58 -18.84 15.72 -10.61
C ALA A 58 -18.62 14.58 -9.60
N THR A 59 -18.32 13.36 -10.05
CA THR A 59 -18.17 12.15 -9.23
C THR A 59 -16.69 11.79 -8.98
N THR A 60 -15.78 12.40 -9.73
CA THR A 60 -14.34 12.15 -9.66
C THR A 60 -13.64 13.27 -8.90
N GLY A 61 -12.84 12.91 -7.91
CA GLY A 61 -11.93 13.78 -7.18
C GLY A 61 -10.48 13.53 -7.62
N VAL A 62 -9.54 14.22 -6.97
CA VAL A 62 -8.11 14.00 -7.14
C VAL A 62 -7.51 13.75 -5.78
N TRP A 63 -6.94 12.55 -5.59
CA TRP A 63 -6.12 12.25 -4.43
C TRP A 63 -4.69 12.74 -4.67
N ARG A 64 -4.07 13.27 -3.62
CA ARG A 64 -2.72 13.86 -3.67
C ARG A 64 -1.83 13.21 -2.62
N GLY A 65 -0.86 12.42 -3.07
CA GLY A 65 0.06 11.72 -2.18
C GLY A 65 1.51 12.03 -2.47
N LYS A 66 2.32 12.19 -1.43
CA LYS A 66 3.78 12.31 -1.56
C LYS A 66 4.44 10.93 -1.52
N LYS A 67 5.16 10.57 -2.59
CA LYS A 67 5.96 9.34 -2.60
C LYS A 67 7.14 9.47 -1.64
N GLN A 68 7.32 8.52 -0.71
CA GLN A 68 8.37 8.61 0.31
C GLN A 68 9.79 8.59 -0.29
N HIS A 69 10.03 7.73 -1.29
CA HIS A 69 11.37 7.53 -1.87
C HIS A 69 11.84 8.66 -2.78
N THR A 70 10.93 9.26 -3.54
CA THR A 70 11.28 10.27 -4.55
C THR A 70 10.87 11.69 -4.15
N GLY A 71 10.04 11.83 -3.11
CA GLY A 71 9.42 13.10 -2.75
C GLY A 71 8.38 13.62 -3.75
N TYR A 72 8.17 12.90 -4.86
CA TYR A 72 7.24 13.31 -5.93
C TYR A 72 5.79 13.34 -5.44
N LEU A 73 5.08 14.41 -5.78
CA LEU A 73 3.65 14.54 -5.53
C LEU A 73 2.85 13.88 -6.65
N ALA A 74 2.19 12.78 -6.32
CA ALA A 74 1.26 12.11 -7.23
C ALA A 74 -0.11 12.77 -7.16
N GLU A 75 -0.67 13.18 -8.30
CA GLU A 75 -2.07 13.54 -8.45
C GLU A 75 -2.80 12.42 -9.19
N ILE A 76 -3.70 11.71 -8.51
CA ILE A 76 -4.39 10.55 -9.08
C ILE A 76 -5.90 10.79 -9.03
N PRO A 77 -6.62 10.72 -10.16
CA PRO A 77 -8.07 10.73 -10.16
C PRO A 77 -8.62 9.55 -9.36
N VAL A 78 -9.50 9.83 -8.40
CA VAL A 78 -10.16 8.81 -7.58
C VAL A 78 -11.65 9.15 -7.43
N PRO A 79 -12.55 8.18 -7.23
CA PRO A 79 -13.96 8.50 -6.97
C PRO A 79 -14.12 9.36 -5.71
N LYS A 80 -15.11 10.25 -5.69
CA LYS A 80 -15.37 11.13 -4.53
C LYS A 80 -15.91 10.39 -3.32
N CYS A 81 -16.78 9.40 -3.54
CA CYS A 81 -17.35 8.58 -2.49
C CYS A 81 -16.92 7.14 -2.75
N VAL A 82 -16.21 6.55 -1.79
CA VAL A 82 -15.74 5.17 -1.85
C VAL A 82 -16.09 4.54 -0.52
N SER A 83 -16.56 3.29 -0.53
CA SER A 83 -16.83 2.50 0.67
C SER A 83 -16.44 1.05 0.41
N THR A 84 -16.15 0.30 1.48
CA THR A 84 -15.95 -1.14 1.40
C THR A 84 -17.31 -1.88 1.43
N PRO A 85 -17.39 -3.10 0.86
CA PRO A 85 -16.34 -3.84 0.17
C PRO A 85 -16.07 -3.28 -1.25
N LEU A 86 -14.80 -3.35 -1.69
CA LEU A 86 -14.41 -2.94 -3.05
C LEU A 86 -13.19 -3.71 -3.55
N THR A 87 -13.06 -3.87 -4.87
CA THR A 87 -11.85 -4.44 -5.50
C THR A 87 -11.02 -3.36 -6.17
N LEU A 88 -9.75 -3.26 -5.77
CA LEU A 88 -8.76 -2.36 -6.37
C LEU A 88 -8.33 -2.90 -7.72
N ALA A 89 -8.82 -2.32 -8.81
CA ALA A 89 -8.53 -2.78 -10.17
C ALA A 89 -7.02 -2.79 -10.52
N SER A 90 -6.23 -1.91 -9.90
CA SER A 90 -4.79 -1.77 -10.12
C SER A 90 -3.95 -2.94 -9.58
N ILE A 91 -4.43 -3.61 -8.52
CA ILE A 91 -3.67 -4.62 -7.77
C ILE A 91 -4.43 -5.96 -7.71
N GLY A 92 -5.75 -5.96 -7.90
CA GLY A 92 -6.60 -7.15 -7.75
C GLY A 92 -6.77 -7.57 -6.30
N THR A 93 -6.70 -6.62 -5.36
CA THR A 93 -7.00 -6.84 -3.93
C THR A 93 -8.41 -6.35 -3.64
N THR A 94 -9.23 -7.18 -3.01
CA THR A 94 -10.56 -6.81 -2.51
C THR A 94 -10.46 -6.42 -1.05
N ILE A 95 -10.79 -5.19 -0.72
CA ILE A 95 -10.89 -4.71 0.67
C ILE A 95 -12.30 -4.98 1.15
N TRP A 96 -12.43 -5.65 2.28
CA TRP A 96 -13.70 -6.00 2.92
C TRP A 96 -14.03 -5.03 4.06
N GLU A 97 -13.06 -4.82 4.95
CA GLU A 97 -13.20 -4.01 6.15
C GLU A 97 -11.96 -3.14 6.31
N LEU A 98 -12.15 -1.86 6.63
CA LEU A 98 -11.04 -0.94 6.88
C LEU A 98 -10.48 -1.08 8.28
N GLY A 99 -11.27 -1.51 9.27
CA GLY A 99 -10.86 -1.54 10.67
C GLY A 99 -10.90 -0.15 11.32
N GLU A 100 -10.07 0.03 12.35
CA GLU A 100 -9.98 1.24 13.17
C GLU A 100 -8.52 1.70 13.29
N LEU A 101 -8.30 3.01 13.41
CA LEU A 101 -6.95 3.58 13.55
C LEU A 101 -6.53 3.60 15.02
N GLU A 102 -5.28 3.21 15.29
CA GLU A 102 -4.69 3.39 16.63
C GLU A 102 -4.32 4.86 16.83
N THR A 103 -4.97 5.50 17.82
CA THR A 103 -4.74 6.90 18.18
C THR A 103 -4.04 7.06 19.53
N GLY A 104 -3.91 5.98 20.31
CA GLY A 104 -3.35 6.00 21.66
C GLY A 104 -1.82 6.11 21.74
N GLU A 105 -1.29 5.77 22.90
CA GLU A 105 0.15 5.61 23.12
C GLU A 105 0.66 4.49 22.21
N GLN A 106 1.73 4.75 21.45
CA GLN A 106 2.29 3.88 20.41
C GLN A 106 1.60 3.94 19.04
N ARG A 107 0.71 4.90 18.78
CA ARG A 107 0.14 5.13 17.44
C ARG A 107 1.21 5.14 16.35
N LYS A 108 2.41 5.68 16.61
CA LYS A 108 3.52 5.73 15.64
C LYS A 108 3.94 4.36 15.11
N LYS A 109 3.81 3.30 15.92
CA LYS A 109 4.15 1.91 15.52
C LYS A 109 3.16 1.33 14.51
N TYR A 110 1.95 1.88 14.46
CA TYR A 110 0.91 1.53 13.50
C TYR A 110 1.03 2.33 12.19
N TRP A 111 2.15 3.02 11.94
CA TRP A 111 2.40 3.68 10.67
C TRP A 111 3.41 2.94 9.81
N SER A 112 3.20 3.02 8.50
CA SER A 112 4.11 2.51 7.50
C SER A 112 5.50 3.15 7.64
N GLY A 113 6.55 2.32 7.63
CA GLY A 113 7.93 2.77 7.58
C GLY A 113 8.31 3.36 6.21
N ARG A 114 9.53 3.92 6.11
CA ARG A 114 10.07 4.58 4.91
C ARG A 114 10.15 3.70 3.66
N GLY A 115 10.02 2.38 3.80
CA GLY A 115 10.03 1.43 2.68
C GLY A 115 8.78 1.49 1.81
N CYS A 116 7.69 2.08 2.29
CA CYS A 116 6.43 2.12 1.55
C CYS A 116 6.41 3.21 0.47
N MET A 117 5.51 3.06 -0.51
CA MET A 117 5.38 4.10 -1.56
C MET A 117 4.83 5.39 -0.97
N PHE A 118 3.79 5.27 -0.15
CA PHE A 118 3.12 6.37 0.54
C PHE A 118 3.16 6.10 2.04
N ARG A 119 3.20 7.17 2.84
CA ARG A 119 3.06 7.05 4.29
C ARG A 119 1.59 6.86 4.64
N HIS A 120 1.25 5.82 5.38
CA HIS A 120 -0.13 5.47 5.75
C HIS A 120 -0.19 4.75 7.10
N PRO A 121 -1.33 4.78 7.80
CA PRO A 121 -1.55 3.95 8.97
C PRO A 121 -1.91 2.51 8.59
N TYR A 122 -1.74 1.59 9.53
CA TYR A 122 -2.15 0.19 9.48
C TYR A 122 -3.34 0.01 10.45
N PRO A 123 -4.58 0.01 9.94
CA PRO A 123 -5.74 -0.11 10.81
C PRO A 123 -5.87 -1.49 11.46
N ILE A 124 -6.31 -1.53 12.69
CA ILE A 124 -6.64 -2.76 13.42
C ILE A 124 -8.01 -3.25 12.97
N GLY A 125 -8.14 -4.52 12.61
CA GLY A 125 -9.36 -5.09 12.03
C GLY A 125 -9.44 -4.93 10.50
N TYR A 126 -8.41 -4.36 9.85
CA TYR A 126 -8.35 -4.34 8.39
C TYR A 126 -8.45 -5.75 7.84
N LYS A 127 -9.32 -5.95 6.84
CA LYS A 127 -9.53 -7.23 6.16
C LYS A 127 -9.60 -7.06 4.65
N ALA A 128 -8.80 -7.84 3.94
CA ALA A 128 -8.78 -7.87 2.48
C ALA A 128 -8.59 -9.30 1.97
N SER A 129 -8.89 -9.56 0.69
CA SER A 129 -8.52 -10.80 0.02
C SER A 129 -7.87 -10.55 -1.33
N LYS A 130 -7.04 -11.49 -1.78
CA LYS A 130 -6.33 -11.42 -3.04
C LYS A 130 -6.11 -12.81 -3.63
N LEU A 131 -6.30 -12.93 -4.94
CA LEU A 131 -5.79 -14.07 -5.72
C LEU A 131 -4.28 -13.88 -5.98
N ALA A 132 -3.47 -14.81 -5.46
CA ALA A 132 -2.03 -14.86 -5.67
C ALA A 132 -1.58 -16.33 -5.64
N PHE A 133 -0.54 -16.68 -6.42
CA PHE A 133 -0.01 -18.06 -6.45
C PHE A 133 -1.08 -19.14 -6.73
N ASP A 134 -2.07 -18.81 -7.56
CA ASP A 134 -3.25 -19.64 -7.86
C ASP A 134 -4.17 -19.95 -6.66
N GLU A 135 -4.00 -19.24 -5.54
CA GLU A 135 -4.83 -19.35 -4.33
C GLU A 135 -5.49 -18.02 -3.96
N VAL A 136 -6.65 -18.13 -3.33
CA VAL A 136 -7.23 -16.99 -2.62
C VAL A 136 -6.63 -16.94 -1.22
N TYR A 137 -6.13 -15.77 -0.88
CA TYR A 137 -5.64 -15.45 0.45
C TYR A 137 -6.51 -14.37 1.07
N THR A 138 -6.90 -14.58 2.32
CA THR A 138 -7.46 -13.54 3.18
C THR A 138 -6.34 -12.93 4.01
N MET A 139 -6.24 -11.60 4.04
CA MET A 139 -5.27 -10.87 4.84
C MET A 139 -5.98 -10.06 5.92
N THR A 140 -5.42 -10.07 7.12
CA THR A 140 -5.93 -9.31 8.26
C THR A 140 -4.83 -8.58 8.99
N ILE A 141 -5.19 -7.49 9.66
CA ILE A 141 -4.32 -6.76 10.59
C ILE A 141 -4.98 -6.76 11.96
N SER A 142 -4.27 -7.21 12.99
CA SER A 142 -4.74 -7.19 14.37
C SER A 142 -3.82 -6.37 15.25
N LYS A 143 -4.32 -5.98 16.43
CA LYS A 143 -3.50 -5.36 17.48
C LYS A 143 -2.51 -6.41 18.00
N GLY A 144 -1.22 -6.10 17.93
CA GLY A 144 -0.15 -6.91 18.51
C GLY A 144 0.50 -6.21 19.71
N GLU A 145 1.35 -6.93 20.43
CA GLU A 145 2.00 -6.45 21.66
C GLU A 145 2.94 -5.26 21.42
N THR A 146 3.64 -5.26 20.28
CA THR A 146 4.65 -4.24 19.93
C THR A 146 4.28 -3.41 18.70
N GLY A 147 3.04 -3.52 18.21
CA GLY A 147 2.57 -2.91 16.98
C GLY A 147 1.59 -3.80 16.23
N PRO A 148 1.28 -3.51 14.95
CA PRO A 148 0.34 -4.31 14.17
C PRO A 148 0.88 -5.71 13.90
N GLU A 149 0.03 -6.73 14.06
CA GLU A 149 0.28 -8.09 13.61
C GLU A 149 -0.43 -8.32 12.28
N PHE A 150 0.34 -8.70 11.25
CA PHE A 150 -0.15 -8.97 9.91
C PHE A 150 -0.34 -10.46 9.73
N THR A 151 -1.51 -10.86 9.24
CA THR A 151 -1.86 -12.26 9.00
C THR A 151 -2.29 -12.48 7.56
N VAL A 152 -1.86 -13.59 6.97
CA VAL A 152 -2.27 -14.06 5.64
C VAL A 152 -2.74 -15.50 5.79
N GLU A 153 -3.98 -15.79 5.43
CA GLU A 153 -4.58 -17.12 5.48
C GLU A 153 -4.87 -17.61 4.06
N CYS A 154 -4.42 -18.82 3.74
CA CYS A 154 -4.75 -19.48 2.49
C CYS A 154 -6.12 -20.16 2.62
N GLU A 155 -7.13 -19.67 1.91
CA GLU A 155 -8.51 -20.16 2.06
C GLU A 155 -8.66 -21.65 1.76
N ARG A 156 -7.93 -22.17 0.76
CA ARG A 156 -8.02 -23.58 0.40
C ARG A 156 -7.40 -24.52 1.45
N SER A 157 -6.33 -24.09 2.12
CA SER A 157 -5.57 -24.96 3.04
C SER A 157 -5.79 -24.64 4.51
N GLY A 158 -6.45 -23.53 4.84
CA GLY A 158 -6.58 -23.01 6.21
C GLY A 158 -5.25 -22.63 6.87
N LYS A 159 -4.15 -22.60 6.10
CA LYS A 159 -2.81 -22.27 6.64
C LYS A 159 -2.72 -20.78 6.86
N VAL A 160 -2.33 -20.42 8.08
CA VAL A 160 -2.18 -19.04 8.53
C VAL A 160 -0.69 -18.70 8.65
N PHE A 161 -0.30 -17.56 8.10
CA PHE A 161 1.04 -16.98 8.16
C PHE A 161 0.97 -15.65 8.88
N LYS A 162 1.90 -15.38 9.80
CA LYS A 162 1.90 -14.18 10.64
C LYS A 162 3.24 -13.44 10.57
N GLY A 163 3.22 -12.15 10.86
CA GLY A 163 4.44 -11.39 11.10
C GLY A 163 4.20 -9.93 11.48
N ALA A 164 5.22 -9.29 12.05
CA ALA A 164 5.17 -7.88 12.49
C ALA A 164 5.29 -6.85 11.35
N THR A 165 5.46 -7.30 10.11
CA THR A 165 5.50 -6.44 8.92
C THR A 165 4.58 -7.01 7.84
N PRO A 166 4.01 -6.18 6.96
CA PRO A 166 3.08 -6.67 5.95
C PRO A 166 3.72 -7.66 4.98
N THR A 167 5.05 -7.61 4.77
CA THR A 167 5.77 -8.49 3.85
C THR A 167 6.12 -9.85 4.46
N ALA A 168 6.26 -9.93 5.78
CA ALA A 168 6.64 -11.17 6.47
C ALA A 168 5.68 -12.35 6.21
N PRO A 169 4.36 -12.24 6.44
CA PRO A 169 3.44 -13.36 6.21
C PRO A 169 3.36 -13.75 4.73
N TRP A 170 3.47 -12.78 3.82
CA TRP A 170 3.52 -13.05 2.37
C TRP A 170 4.79 -13.75 1.92
N THR A 171 5.93 -13.47 2.55
CA THR A 171 7.20 -14.16 2.29
C THR A 171 7.07 -15.64 2.65
N GLU A 172 6.47 -15.95 3.79
CA GLU A 172 6.23 -17.33 4.22
C GLU A 172 5.19 -18.04 3.33
N ALA A 173 4.11 -17.35 2.95
CA ALA A 173 3.15 -17.88 1.99
C ALA A 173 3.82 -18.20 0.64
N CYS A 174 4.67 -17.30 0.13
CA CYS A 174 5.40 -17.48 -1.11
C CYS A 174 6.36 -18.67 -1.05
N LYS A 175 7.12 -18.84 0.04
CA LYS A 175 8.03 -19.98 0.25
C LYS A 175 7.32 -21.33 0.21
N ARG A 176 6.04 -21.38 0.64
CA ARG A 176 5.23 -22.60 0.65
C ARG A 176 4.35 -22.77 -0.60
N SER A 177 4.40 -21.82 -1.52
CA SER A 177 3.70 -21.85 -2.79
C SER A 177 4.56 -22.47 -3.90
N LYS A 178 3.97 -22.62 -5.09
CA LYS A 178 4.70 -23.02 -6.30
C LYS A 178 5.62 -21.92 -6.86
N SER A 179 5.49 -20.68 -6.37
CA SER A 179 6.19 -19.49 -6.87
C SER A 179 7.39 -19.11 -6.02
N GLN A 180 8.15 -20.11 -5.52
CA GLN A 180 9.34 -19.88 -4.70
C GLN A 180 10.31 -18.92 -5.41
N GLY A 181 10.84 -17.93 -4.68
CA GLY A 181 11.77 -16.93 -5.22
C GLY A 181 11.12 -15.66 -5.78
N THR A 182 9.79 -15.59 -5.88
CA THR A 182 9.10 -14.38 -6.32
C THR A 182 9.28 -13.26 -5.29
N ARG A 183 9.73 -12.07 -5.74
CA ARG A 183 9.79 -10.88 -4.88
C ARG A 183 8.38 -10.42 -4.53
N VAL A 184 8.00 -10.58 -3.27
CA VAL A 184 6.71 -10.13 -2.73
C VAL A 184 6.82 -8.73 -2.10
N SER A 185 5.77 -7.94 -2.25
CA SER A 185 5.62 -6.67 -1.54
C SER A 185 4.34 -6.71 -0.74
N GLY A 186 4.47 -6.81 0.58
CA GLY A 186 3.33 -6.83 1.50
C GLY A 186 2.43 -5.61 1.33
N PRO A 187 2.94 -4.37 1.43
CA PRO A 187 2.11 -3.17 1.26
C PRO A 187 1.37 -3.14 -0.08
N LEU A 188 1.97 -3.66 -1.14
CA LEU A 188 1.31 -3.79 -2.43
C LEU A 188 0.14 -4.78 -2.34
N PHE A 189 0.37 -6.00 -1.83
CA PHE A 189 -0.65 -7.04 -1.78
C PHE A 189 -1.79 -6.69 -0.84
N TYR A 190 -1.51 -6.02 0.28
CA TYR A 190 -2.51 -5.45 1.18
C TYR A 190 -3.33 -4.31 0.57
N GLY A 191 -2.92 -3.73 -0.57
CA GLY A 191 -3.63 -2.64 -1.23
C GLY A 191 -3.16 -1.23 -0.83
N PHE A 192 -2.20 -1.12 0.10
CA PHE A 192 -1.67 0.16 0.58
C PHE A 192 -0.77 0.92 -0.42
N SER A 193 -0.59 0.37 -1.63
CA SER A 193 0.07 1.10 -2.73
C SER A 193 -0.94 1.78 -3.67
N ASP A 194 -2.24 1.63 -3.42
CA ASP A 194 -3.30 2.21 -4.25
C ASP A 194 -3.85 3.52 -3.67
N ALA A 195 -4.11 4.49 -4.54
CA ALA A 195 -4.63 5.80 -4.17
C ALA A 195 -6.04 5.74 -3.56
N ILE A 196 -6.88 4.79 -3.97
CA ILE A 196 -8.22 4.58 -3.41
C ILE A 196 -8.09 4.14 -1.95
N THR A 197 -7.18 3.22 -1.65
CA THR A 197 -6.89 2.81 -0.27
C THR A 197 -6.38 3.98 0.55
N MET A 198 -5.44 4.77 0.02
CA MET A 198 -4.91 5.94 0.74
C MET A 198 -6.01 6.94 1.06
N LYS A 199 -6.87 7.24 0.08
CA LYS A 199 -8.03 8.09 0.28
C LYS A 199 -8.97 7.56 1.37
N LEU A 200 -9.28 6.26 1.34
CA LEU A 200 -10.14 5.65 2.36
C LEU A 200 -9.55 5.80 3.75
N LEU A 201 -8.25 5.57 3.91
CA LEU A 201 -7.57 5.72 5.20
C LEU A 201 -7.59 7.18 5.69
N GLU A 202 -7.38 8.14 4.79
CA GLU A 202 -7.44 9.59 5.10
C GLU A 202 -8.85 10.05 5.54
N GLU A 203 -9.90 9.36 5.10
CA GLU A 203 -11.29 9.66 5.46
C GLU A 203 -11.76 8.95 6.74
N MET A 204 -10.94 8.08 7.34
CA MET A 204 -11.29 7.36 8.57
C MET A 204 -11.31 8.28 9.80
N GLU A 205 -12.20 7.95 10.74
CA GLU A 205 -12.19 8.57 12.06
C GLU A 205 -10.84 8.35 12.77
N GLY A 206 -10.35 9.38 13.45
CA GLY A 206 -9.07 9.34 14.15
C GLY A 206 -7.84 9.52 13.25
N TYR A 207 -7.97 9.68 11.92
CA TYR A 207 -6.82 9.85 11.03
C TYR A 207 -5.95 11.05 11.41
N GLU A 208 -6.58 12.18 11.68
CA GLU A 208 -5.88 13.40 12.10
C GLU A 208 -5.08 13.18 13.39
N GLU A 209 -5.67 12.50 14.39
CA GLU A 209 -5.02 12.20 15.66
C GLU A 209 -3.87 11.19 15.49
N ALA A 210 -4.12 10.11 14.75
CA ALA A 210 -3.13 9.10 14.43
C ALA A 210 -1.92 9.70 13.68
N SER A 211 -2.15 10.74 12.87
CA SER A 211 -1.11 11.37 12.04
C SER A 211 -0.17 12.29 12.81
N ARG A 212 -0.59 12.75 14.00
CA ARG A 212 0.19 13.68 14.84
C ARG A 212 1.50 13.03 15.30
N PRO A 213 2.62 13.78 15.30
CA PRO A 213 3.85 13.31 15.92
C PRO A 213 3.58 12.97 17.40
N GLU A 214 4.17 11.88 17.89
CA GLU A 214 4.21 11.62 19.33
C GLU A 214 5.17 12.61 20.00
N PRO A 215 4.86 13.09 21.22
CA PRO A 215 5.80 13.88 21.99
C PRO A 215 7.09 13.06 22.18
N VAL A 216 8.23 13.71 22.03
CA VAL A 216 9.53 13.09 22.29
C VAL A 216 9.64 12.95 23.81
N GLU A 217 9.75 11.72 24.31
CA GLU A 217 10.17 11.49 25.69
C GLU A 217 11.61 11.99 25.78
N GLU A 218 11.83 13.06 26.54
CA GLU A 218 13.18 13.54 26.85
C GLU A 218 13.88 12.44 27.64
N GLU A 219 14.88 11.79 27.03
CA GLU A 219 15.73 10.83 27.73
C GLU A 219 16.40 11.57 28.89
N GLU A 220 16.04 11.23 30.13
CA GLU A 220 16.69 11.76 31.33
C GLU A 220 18.17 11.39 31.26
N GLU A 221 19.01 12.41 31.04
CA GLU A 221 20.46 12.30 31.00
C GLU A 221 20.94 11.95 32.41
N ASP A 222 21.22 10.66 32.62
CA ASP A 222 21.61 10.08 33.90
C ASP A 222 23.02 10.58 34.29
N THR A 223 23.09 11.74 34.95
CA THR A 223 24.35 12.30 35.46
C THR A 223 24.77 11.55 36.73
N SER A 224 25.30 10.33 36.59
CA SER A 224 26.01 9.66 37.67
C SER A 224 27.41 10.28 37.81
N ASN A 225 27.55 11.27 38.71
CA ASN A 225 28.85 11.80 39.10
C ASN A 225 29.61 10.79 39.98
N ASP A 226 30.73 10.30 39.45
CA ASP A 226 31.78 9.61 40.18
C ASP A 226 32.25 10.44 41.39
N THR A 227 31.99 9.97 42.61
CA THR A 227 32.65 10.49 43.81
C THR A 227 33.76 9.52 44.22
N LYS A 228 34.97 9.76 43.72
CA LYS A 228 36.19 9.10 44.18
C LYS A 228 36.76 9.92 45.34
N THR A 229 36.51 9.48 46.57
CA THR A 229 37.17 10.04 47.76
C THR A 229 38.49 9.32 47.99
N SER A 230 39.54 10.13 48.19
CA SER A 230 40.93 9.78 48.47
C SER A 230 41.14 8.94 49.73
#